data_AF-A0A074MFF7-F1
#
_entry.id   AF-A0A074MFF7-F1
#
_cell.length_a   1.000
_cell.length_b   1.000
_cell.length_c   1.000
_cell.angle_alpha   90.00
_cell.angle_beta   90.00
_cell.angle_gamma   90.00
#
_symmetry.space_group_name_H-M   'P 1'
#
loop_
_entity.id
_entity.type
_entity.pdbx_description
1 polymer ?
#
loop_
_entity_poly.entity_id
_entity_poly.type
_entity_poly.pdbx_seq_one_letter_code
_entity_poly.pdbx_strand_id
1 'polypeptide(L)' 'MNGAVIAFMIAGLVGFGAGAYLSATGERPIGIGLMAMGLLFQVLTLRQLRMARKGANTREGSNDAG' A
#
# COMPACT_ATOMS: atom_id res chain seq x y z
N MET A 1 0.28 -14.29 -5.23
CA MET A 1 0.17 -12.91 -4.68
C MET A 1 0.37 -11.93 -5.81
N ASN A 2 -0.55 -10.98 -6.02
CA ASN A 2 -0.45 -10.05 -7.15
C ASN A 2 0.82 -9.20 -7.01
N GLY A 3 1.77 -9.33 -7.95
CA GLY A 3 2.99 -8.53 -7.98
C GLY A 3 2.73 -7.02 -7.96
N ALA A 4 1.57 -6.59 -8.47
CA ALA A 4 1.09 -5.23 -8.35
C ALA A 4 0.96 -4.75 -6.90
N VAL A 5 0.48 -5.58 -5.96
CA VAL A 5 0.35 -5.22 -4.54
C VAL A 5 1.72 -4.96 -3.92
N ILE A 6 2.72 -5.78 -4.27
CA ILE A 6 4.09 -5.59 -3.80
C ILE A 6 4.70 -4.32 -4.40
N ALA A 7 4.50 -4.07 -5.70
CA ALA A 7 4.97 -2.84 -6.35
C ALA A 7 4.36 -1.58 -5.73
N PHE A 8 3.04 -1.60 -5.43
CA PHE A 8 2.36 -0.50 -4.74
C PHE A 8 2.88 -0.30 -3.31
N MET A 9 3.18 -1.38 -2.59
CA MET A 9 3.74 -1.31 -1.23
C MET A 9 5.14 -0.66 -1.22
N ILE A 10 6.02 -1.09 -2.13
CA ILE A 10 7.37 -0.53 -2.26
C ILE A 10 7.31 0.93 -2.70
N ALA A 11 6.48 1.25 -3.70
CA ALA A 11 6.28 2.63 -4.15
C ALA A 11 5.78 3.54 -3.02
N GLY A 12 4.84 3.07 -2.19
CA GLY A 12 4.35 3.80 -1.03
C GLY A 12 5.43 4.04 0.04
N LEU A 13 6.28 3.05 0.33
CA LEU A 13 7.40 3.19 1.27
C LEU A 13 8.47 4.15 0.76
N VAL A 14 8.82 4.08 -0.52
CA VAL A 14 9.80 4.98 -1.13
C VAL A 14 9.27 6.42 -1.18
N GLY A 15 8.01 6.61 -1.59
CA GLY A 15 7.37 7.92 -1.61
C GLY A 15 7.23 8.54 -0.21
N PHE A 16 6.88 7.73 0.79
CA PHE A 16 6.85 8.18 2.17
C PHE A 16 8.24 8.54 2.70
N GLY A 17 9.26 7.72 2.42
CA GLY A 17 10.65 7.97 2.83
C GLY A 17 11.24 9.22 2.18
N ALA A 18 11.00 9.43 0.89
CA ALA A 18 11.38 10.66 0.20
C ALA A 18 10.65 11.89 0.79
N GLY A 19 9.38 11.74 1.17
CA GLY A 19 8.61 12.80 1.82
C GLY A 19 9.11 13.13 3.22
N ALA A 20 9.54 12.11 3.97
CA ALA A 20 10.19 12.27 5.26
C ALA A 20 11.51 13.02 5.17
N TYR A 21 12.33 12.66 4.18
CA TYR A 21 13.57 13.36 3.93
C TYR A 21 13.32 14.84 3.58
N LEU A 22 12.39 15.12 2.66
CA LEU A 22 12.09 16.48 2.23
C LEU A 22 11.45 17.35 3.33
N SER A 23 10.62 16.73 4.18
CA SER A 23 10.03 17.37 5.36
C SER A 23 11.10 17.75 6.39
N ALA A 24 12.10 16.89 6.58
CA ALA A 24 13.22 17.11 7.49
C ALA A 24 14.19 18.20 7.00
N THR A 25 14.36 18.36 5.67
CA THR A 25 15.30 19.35 5.09
C THR A 25 14.75 20.78 5.04
N GLY A 26 13.49 21.01 5.43
CA GLY A 26 12.93 22.35 5.60
C GLY A 26 11.69 22.64 4.76
N GLU A 27 11.44 21.88 3.70
CA GLU A 27 10.22 22.00 2.88
C GLU A 27 9.08 21.17 3.46
N ARG A 28 8.71 21.48 4.71
CA ARG A 28 7.62 20.84 5.46
C ARG A 28 6.33 20.64 4.65
N PRO A 29 5.77 21.65 3.94
CA PRO A 29 4.52 21.45 3.21
C PRO A 29 4.65 20.45 2.06
N ILE A 30 5.78 20.45 1.36
CA ILE A 30 6.02 19.55 0.22
C ILE A 30 6.30 18.14 0.74
N GLY A 31 7.11 18.00 1.79
CA GLY A 31 7.38 16.73 2.45
C GLY A 31 6.13 16.06 3.03
N ILE A 32 5.27 16.83 3.72
CA ILE A 32 3.98 16.34 4.21
C ILE A 32 3.07 15.92 3.06
N GLY A 33 3.02 16.69 1.97
CA GLY A 33 2.28 16.32 0.76
C GLY A 33 2.76 15.00 0.14
N LEU A 34 4.08 14.81 0.06
CA LEU A 34 4.69 13.60 -0.47
C LEU A 34 4.46 12.38 0.46
N MET A 35 4.54 12.57 1.78
CA MET A 35 4.17 11.54 2.76
C MET A 35 2.70 11.14 2.60
N ALA A 36 1.79 12.11 2.48
CA ALA A 36 0.37 11.84 2.29
C ALA A 36 0.10 11.05 1.01
N MET A 37 0.85 11.33 -0.07
CA MET A 37 0.82 10.52 -1.30
C MET A 37 1.36 9.11 -1.10
N GLY A 38 2.44 8.93 -0.34
CA GLY A 38 2.96 7.60 0.03
C GLY A 38 1.96 6.77 0.83
N LEU A 39 1.27 7.38 1.79
CA LEU A 39 0.21 6.75 2.57
C LEU A 39 -1.03 6.41 1.72
N LEU A 40 -1.41 7.26 0.77
CA LEU A 40 -2.46 6.96 -0.20
C LEU A 40 -2.15 5.72 -1.03
N PHE A 41 -0.89 5.58 -1.47
CA PHE A 41 -0.41 4.37 -2.14
C PHE A 41 -0.59 3.13 -1.26
N GLN A 42 -0.27 3.21 0.04
CA GLN A 42 -0.50 2.12 0.99
C GLN A 42 -1.99 1.79 1.18
N VAL A 43 -2.88 2.80 1.23
CA VAL A 43 -4.35 2.60 1.31
C VAL A 43 -4.87 1.89 0.05
N LEU A 44 -4.42 2.30 -1.14
CA LEU A 44 -4.78 1.63 -2.39
C LEU A 44 -4.26 0.19 -2.42
N THR A 45 -3.04 -0.04 -1.94
CA THR A 45 -2.45 -1.38 -1.78
C THR A 45 -3.32 -2.26 -0.91
N LEU A 46 -3.74 -1.78 0.26
CA LEU A 46 -4.62 -2.49 1.19
C LEU A 46 -6.00 -2.76 0.58
N ARG A 47 -6.53 -1.82 -0.21
CA ARG A 47 -7.79 -1.99 -0.92
C ARG A 47 -7.70 -3.09 -1.99
N GLN A 48 -6.62 -3.09 -2.78
CA GLN A 48 -6.32 -4.14 -3.76
C GLN A 48 -6.09 -5.50 -3.08
N LEU A 49 -5.36 -5.52 -1.97
CA LEU A 49 -5.16 -6.73 -1.16
C LEU A 49 -6.49 -7.25 -0.61
N ARG A 50 -7.35 -6.38 -0.09
CA ARG A 50 -8.67 -6.75 0.45
C ARG A 50 -9.59 -7.32 -0.63
N MET A 51 -9.58 -6.76 -1.84
CA MET A 51 -10.32 -7.31 -2.98
C MET A 51 -9.78 -8.66 -3.41
N ALA A 52 -8.45 -8.82 -3.48
CA ALA A 52 -7.81 -10.11 -3.77
C ALA A 52 -8.11 -11.16 -2.69
N ARG A 53 -8.10 -10.77 -1.41
CA ARG A 53 -8.40 -11.65 -0.28
C ARG A 53 -9.88 -12.06 -0.24
N LYS A 54 -10.80 -11.17 -0.62
CA LYS A 54 -12.24 -11.49 -0.77
C LYS A 54 -12.48 -12.53 -1.86
N GLY A 55 -11.72 -12.50 -2.96
CA GLY A 55 -11.77 -13.53 -4.00
C GLY A 55 -11.05 -14.84 -3.64
N ALA A 56 -10.09 -14.81 -2.72
CA ALA A 56 -9.38 -15.99 -2.23
C ALA A 56 -10.19 -16.76 -1.18
N ASN A 57 -10.88 -16.06 -0.26
CA ASN A 57 -11.64 -16.69 0.83
C ASN A 57 -12.83 -17.54 0.33
N THR A 58 -13.37 -17.26 -0.86
CA THR A 58 -14.40 -18.09 -1.49
C THR A 58 -13.89 -19.45 -1.97
N ARG A 59 -12.57 -19.63 -2.13
CA ARG A 59 -11.96 -20.91 -2.56
C ARG A 59 -11.50 -21.79 -1.40
N GLU A 60 -11.32 -21.21 -0.20
CA GLU A 60 -10.83 -21.94 0.97
C GLU A 60 -11.98 -22.63 1.75
N GLY A 61 -13.18 -22.04 1.77
CA GLY A 61 -14.36 -22.63 2.43
C GLY A 61 -15.02 -23.82 1.72
N SER A 62 -14.43 -24.34 0.63
CA SER A 62 -14.94 -25.51 -0.10
C SER A 62 -14.12 -26.79 0.12
N ASN A 63 -12.99 -26.72 0.85
CA ASN A 63 -12.10 -27.87 1.05
C ASN A 63 -12.21 -28.52 2.45
N ASP A 64 -13.07 -28.00 3.31
CA ASP A 64 -13.28 -28.49 4.69
C ASP A 64 -14.62 -29.24 4.86
N ALA A 65 -15.15 -29.82 3.79
CA ALA A 65 -16.35 -30.66 3.80
C ALA A 65 -16.07 -32.07 3.22
N GLY A 66 -14.97 -32.68 3.68
CA GLY A 66 -14.65 -34.10 3.48
C GLY A 66 -14.89 -34.90 4.76
#